data_AF-A0A2H9KYX3-F1
#
_entry.id   AF-A0A2H9KYX3-F1
#
_cell.length_a   1.000
_cell.length_b   1.000
_cell.length_c   1.000
_cell.angle_alpha   90.00
_cell.angle_beta   90.00
_cell.angle_gamma   90.00
#
_symmetry.space_group_name_H-M   'P 1'
#
loop_
_entity.id
_entity.type
_entity.pdbx_description
1 polymer ?
#
loop_
_entity_poly.entity_id
_entity_poly.type
_entity_poly.pdbx_seq_one_letter_code
_entity_poly.pdbx_strand_id
1 'polypeptide(L)'
;MEWAPVCAEGETYANKCMADAAGAQIEYEGECENYFTKEQAQIAAKKWLEEESPTFKFDGIPGSIKYIGYESYTCFGCFGFTFTFNSSHAGYGNRSGQMLAQAIANHTILVQTRGKNVSYALTDGAFDELRQIFICPAISALIPVCGTDNITYPHPCPAMQAGVKIAYEGECQ
;
A
#
# COMPACT_ATOMS: atom_id res chain seq x y z
N MET A 1 10.07 41.34 3.62
CA MET A 1 9.22 40.17 3.93
C MET A 1 10.08 38.95 3.72
N GLU A 2 10.28 38.17 4.77
CA GLU A 2 11.01 36.91 4.73
C GLU A 2 10.02 35.80 4.41
N TRP A 3 10.33 35.01 3.38
CA TRP A 3 9.52 33.87 2.96
C TRP A 3 9.96 32.65 3.77
N ALA A 4 9.10 32.21 4.69
CA ALA A 4 9.32 31.08 5.58
C ALA A 4 7.96 30.47 5.93
N PRO A 5 7.31 29.78 4.99
CA PRO A 5 5.89 29.49 5.06
C PRO A 5 5.55 28.62 6.27
N VAL A 6 4.34 28.79 6.80
CA VAL A 6 3.76 27.92 7.84
C VAL A 6 2.34 27.55 7.46
N CYS A 7 1.92 26.34 7.82
CA CYS A 7 0.54 25.90 7.68
C CYS A 7 -0.23 26.15 8.96
N ALA A 8 -1.35 26.85 8.87
CA ALA A 8 -2.25 27.08 9.99
C ALA A 8 -3.70 27.02 9.50
N GLU A 9 -4.52 26.15 10.10
CA GLU A 9 -5.95 26.04 9.80
C GLU A 9 -6.26 25.75 8.31
N GLY A 10 -5.34 25.06 7.62
CA GLY A 10 -5.44 24.77 6.19
C GLY A 10 -5.04 25.89 5.24
N GLU A 11 -4.59 27.03 5.76
CA GLU A 11 -4.07 28.13 4.96
C GLU A 11 -2.55 28.25 5.07
N THR A 12 -1.89 28.41 3.93
CA THR A 12 -0.46 28.70 3.88
C THR A 12 -0.22 30.17 4.20
N TYR A 13 0.40 30.44 5.33
CA TYR A 13 0.88 31.76 5.68
C TYR A 13 2.33 31.91 5.21
N ALA A 14 2.68 33.08 4.65
CA ALA A 14 4.02 33.34 4.12
C ALA A 14 5.13 33.29 5.21
N ASN A 15 4.75 33.50 6.48
CA ASN A 15 5.57 33.29 7.67
C ASN A 15 4.73 33.22 8.94
N LYS A 16 5.36 32.77 10.03
CA LYS A 16 4.78 32.70 11.38
C LYS A 16 4.15 34.01 11.85
N CYS A 17 4.77 35.15 11.56
CA CYS A 17 4.23 36.45 11.95
C CYS A 17 2.87 36.74 11.29
N MET A 18 2.68 36.32 10.04
CA MET A 18 1.38 36.46 9.37
C MET A 18 0.31 35.51 9.92
N ALA A 19 0.69 34.29 10.32
CA ALA A 19 -0.23 33.36 10.98
C ALA A 19 -0.67 33.88 12.36
N ASP A 20 0.28 34.36 13.17
CA ASP A 20 0.00 34.93 14.50
C ASP A 20 -0.90 36.18 14.39
N ALA A 21 -0.70 37.02 13.37
CA ALA A 21 -1.53 38.21 13.14
C ALA A 21 -2.98 37.87 12.74
N ALA A 22 -3.19 36.75 12.06
CA ALA A 22 -4.52 36.21 11.76
C ALA A 22 -5.14 35.46 12.94
N GLY A 23 -4.38 35.25 14.03
CA GLY A 23 -4.81 34.43 15.16
C GLY A 23 -4.88 32.94 14.83
N ALA A 24 -4.26 32.52 13.72
CA ALA A 24 -4.31 31.15 13.22
C ALA A 24 -3.36 30.25 14.02
N GLN A 25 -3.83 29.07 14.42
CA GLN A 25 -2.99 28.11 15.13
C GLN A 25 -2.06 27.36 14.16
N ILE A 26 -0.75 27.62 14.24
CA ILE A 26 0.25 26.95 13.39
C ILE A 26 0.28 25.45 13.69
N GLU A 27 0.07 24.64 12.65
CA GLU A 27 0.12 23.19 12.68
C GLU A 27 1.55 22.68 12.43
N TYR A 28 2.21 23.18 11.39
CA TYR A 28 3.60 22.84 11.03
C TYR A 28 4.27 23.92 10.17
N GLU A 29 5.60 23.90 10.15
CA GLU A 29 6.42 24.75 9.29
C GLU A 29 6.46 24.19 7.86
N GLY A 30 6.36 25.07 6.87
CA GLY A 30 6.13 24.74 5.46
C GLY A 30 4.81 25.29 4.95
N GLU A 31 4.61 25.27 3.63
CA GLU A 31 3.29 25.55 3.06
C GLU A 31 2.29 24.48 3.52
N CYS A 32 1.01 24.84 3.66
CA CYS A 32 -0.01 23.82 3.81
C CYS A 32 0.07 22.84 2.64
N GLU A 33 0.40 21.60 2.95
CA GLU A 33 0.05 20.48 2.11
C GLU A 33 -1.48 20.42 2.10
N ASN A 34 -2.08 21.01 1.07
CA ASN A 34 -3.53 21.05 0.83
C ASN A 34 -4.18 19.77 1.35
N TYR A 35 -5.08 19.92 2.33
CA TYR A 35 -5.95 18.87 2.86
C TYR A 35 -6.19 17.76 1.85
N PHE A 36 -5.59 16.60 2.05
CA PHE A 36 -5.92 15.42 1.25
C PHE A 36 -7.32 15.00 1.60
N THR A 37 -8.29 15.44 0.81
CA THR A 37 -9.66 14.98 0.97
C THR A 37 -9.72 13.49 0.63
N LYS A 38 -10.71 12.79 1.19
CA LYS A 38 -10.92 11.37 0.91
C LYS A 38 -11.03 11.10 -0.59
N GLU A 39 -11.58 12.04 -1.37
CA GLU A 39 -11.73 11.94 -2.82
C GLU A 39 -10.38 11.95 -3.54
N GLN A 40 -9.48 12.84 -3.14
CA GLN A 40 -8.15 12.92 -3.73
C GLN A 40 -7.33 11.66 -3.42
N ALA A 41 -7.39 11.19 -2.18
CA ALA A 41 -6.73 9.96 -1.76
C ALA A 41 -7.31 8.74 -2.48
N GLN A 42 -8.63 8.69 -2.70
CA GLN A 42 -9.30 7.64 -3.46
C GLN A 42 -8.87 7.62 -4.93
N ILE A 43 -8.76 8.80 -5.56
CA ILE A 43 -8.27 8.93 -6.94
C ILE A 43 -6.82 8.44 -7.03
N ALA A 44 -5.96 8.82 -6.08
CA ALA A 44 -4.58 8.36 -6.02
C ALA A 44 -4.49 6.84 -5.84
N ALA A 45 -5.28 6.27 -4.92
CA ALA A 45 -5.33 4.82 -4.67
C ALA A 45 -5.81 4.05 -5.90
N LYS A 46 -6.88 4.52 -6.56
CA LYS A 46 -7.40 3.89 -7.78
C LYS A 46 -6.39 3.98 -8.93
N LYS A 47 -5.75 5.13 -9.11
CA LYS A 47 -4.72 5.33 -10.13
C LYS A 47 -3.54 4.38 -9.91
N TRP A 48 -3.06 4.27 -8.68
CA TRP A 48 -1.99 3.34 -8.33
C TRP A 48 -2.39 1.88 -8.59
N LEU A 49 -3.63 1.48 -8.26
CA LEU A 49 -4.13 0.15 -8.57
C LEU A 49 -4.12 -0.14 -10.09
N GLU A 50 -4.48 0.84 -10.91
CA GLU A 50 -4.53 0.68 -12.37
C GLU A 50 -3.14 0.67 -13.03
N GLU A 51 -2.20 1.50 -12.55
CA GLU A 51 -0.93 1.76 -13.23
C GLU A 51 0.28 1.04 -12.60
N GLU A 52 0.24 0.80 -11.29
CA GLU A 52 1.40 0.39 -10.50
C GLU A 52 1.23 -0.94 -9.77
N SER A 53 0.00 -1.37 -9.45
CA SER A 53 -0.22 -2.67 -8.78
C SER A 53 0.30 -3.83 -9.63
N PRO A 54 1.29 -4.61 -9.16
CA PRO A 54 1.86 -5.69 -9.96
C PRO A 54 0.86 -6.78 -10.34
N THR A 55 -0.07 -7.17 -9.46
CA THR A 55 -1.12 -8.14 -9.80
C THR A 55 -2.04 -7.62 -10.91
N PHE A 56 -2.59 -6.40 -10.77
CA PHE A 56 -3.51 -5.86 -11.77
C PHE A 56 -2.80 -5.51 -13.09
N LYS A 57 -1.58 -4.99 -13.03
CA LYS A 57 -0.77 -4.64 -14.20
C LYS A 57 -0.37 -5.84 -15.04
N PHE A 58 -0.17 -7.00 -14.40
CA PHE A 58 0.21 -8.21 -15.11
C PHE A 58 -0.93 -8.70 -16.01
N ASP A 59 -2.13 -8.84 -15.46
CA ASP A 59 -3.24 -9.47 -16.17
C ASP A 59 -4.64 -9.12 -15.66
N GLY A 60 -4.77 -7.95 -15.03
CA GLY A 60 -6.04 -7.38 -14.60
C GLY A 60 -6.93 -7.01 -15.79
N ILE A 61 -8.22 -7.29 -15.67
CA ILE A 61 -9.22 -6.99 -16.69
C ILE A 61 -9.60 -5.50 -16.59
N PRO A 62 -9.33 -4.68 -17.62
CA PRO A 62 -9.68 -3.26 -17.59
C PRO A 62 -11.19 -3.05 -17.35
N GLY A 63 -11.54 -2.09 -16.50
CA GLY A 63 -12.93 -1.79 -16.15
C GLY A 63 -13.59 -2.79 -15.18
N SER A 64 -12.88 -3.83 -14.73
CA SER A 64 -13.39 -4.73 -13.68
C SER A 64 -13.29 -4.16 -12.26
N ILE A 65 -12.54 -3.07 -12.08
CA ILE A 65 -12.31 -2.44 -10.77
C ILE A 65 -13.61 -1.84 -10.24
N LYS A 66 -14.01 -2.26 -9.04
CA LYS A 66 -15.17 -1.75 -8.31
C LYS A 66 -14.74 -1.26 -6.94
N TYR A 67 -15.20 -0.07 -6.57
CA TYR A 67 -14.99 0.50 -5.25
C TYR A 67 -15.98 -0.11 -4.25
N ILE A 68 -15.47 -0.60 -3.12
CA ILE A 68 -16.27 -1.23 -2.05
C ILE A 68 -16.47 -0.27 -0.89
N GLY A 69 -15.42 0.40 -0.43
CA GLY A 69 -15.49 1.27 0.73
C GLY A 69 -14.14 1.85 1.13
N TYR A 70 -14.15 2.62 2.22
CA TYR A 70 -12.95 3.22 2.78
C TYR A 70 -12.98 3.18 4.31
N GLU A 71 -11.80 3.27 4.90
CA GLU A 71 -11.56 3.44 6.31
C GLU A 71 -10.56 4.59 6.53
N SER A 72 -10.79 5.41 7.55
CA SER A 72 -9.85 6.46 7.97
C SER A 72 -9.01 5.98 9.15
N TYR A 73 -7.70 6.18 9.10
CA TYR A 73 -6.81 5.85 10.21
C TYR A 73 -6.55 7.06 11.11
N THR A 74 -5.94 6.83 12.28
CA THR A 74 -5.65 7.88 13.26
C THR A 74 -4.54 8.85 12.84
N CYS A 75 -3.80 8.58 11.76
CA CYS A 75 -2.78 9.49 11.25
C CYS A 75 -3.34 10.48 10.20
N PHE A 76 -2.78 11.69 10.19
CA PHE A 76 -3.16 12.76 9.26
C PHE A 76 -2.93 12.32 7.81
N GLY A 77 -3.98 12.41 6.97
CA GLY A 77 -3.94 12.03 5.57
C GLY A 77 -3.85 10.51 5.32
N CYS A 78 -4.12 9.67 6.32
CA CYS A 78 -4.09 8.22 6.19
C CYS A 78 -5.48 7.65 5.89
N PHE A 79 -5.64 7.05 4.71
CA PHE A 79 -6.88 6.43 4.29
C PHE A 79 -6.61 5.02 3.76
N GLY A 80 -7.50 4.08 4.05
CA GLY A 80 -7.53 2.76 3.46
C GLY A 80 -8.72 2.65 2.51
N PHE A 81 -8.50 2.25 1.27
CA PHE A 81 -9.55 2.07 0.28
C PHE A 81 -9.61 0.61 -0.15
N THR A 82 -10.81 0.04 -0.15
CA THR A 82 -11.04 -1.33 -0.57
C THR A 82 -11.64 -1.33 -1.97
N PHE A 83 -10.99 -2.05 -2.89
CA PHE A 83 -11.45 -2.27 -4.25
C PHE A 83 -11.57 -3.77 -4.52
N THR A 84 -12.43 -4.14 -5.45
CA THR A 84 -12.42 -5.49 -6.06
C THR A 84 -12.08 -5.37 -7.52
N PHE A 85 -11.38 -6.36 -8.08
CA PHE A 85 -11.06 -6.42 -9.50
C PHE A 85 -10.92 -7.87 -9.95
N ASN A 86 -10.91 -8.09 -11.26
CA ASN A 86 -10.72 -9.41 -11.84
C ASN A 86 -9.40 -9.48 -12.61
N SER A 87 -8.71 -10.61 -12.50
CA SER A 87 -7.52 -10.97 -13.27
C SER A 87 -7.79 -12.19 -14.14
N SER A 88 -7.12 -12.29 -15.29
CA SER A 88 -7.34 -13.39 -16.24
C SER A 88 -6.71 -14.73 -15.82
N HIS A 89 -5.76 -14.70 -14.88
CA HIS A 89 -5.13 -15.85 -14.26
C HIS A 89 -5.16 -15.71 -12.74
N ALA A 90 -5.05 -16.86 -12.06
CA ALA A 90 -4.87 -16.91 -10.62
C ALA A 90 -3.45 -16.53 -10.19
N GLY A 91 -3.31 -16.05 -8.95
CA GLY A 91 -2.05 -15.76 -8.27
C GLY A 91 -1.91 -14.30 -7.90
N TYR A 92 -0.69 -13.86 -7.57
CA TYR A 92 -0.36 -12.46 -7.20
C TYR A 92 0.95 -11.99 -7.84
N GLY A 93 1.15 -10.68 -7.95
CA GLY A 93 2.39 -10.05 -8.41
C GLY A 93 2.71 -10.28 -9.89
N ASN A 94 3.99 -10.08 -10.24
CA ASN A 94 4.50 -10.37 -11.58
C ASN A 94 4.73 -11.89 -11.74
N ARG A 95 4.05 -12.49 -12.72
CA ARG A 95 4.10 -13.94 -12.98
C ARG A 95 4.75 -14.28 -14.32
N SER A 96 5.59 -13.37 -14.84
CA SER A 96 6.32 -13.58 -16.08
C SER A 96 7.15 -14.85 -16.02
N GLY A 97 6.98 -15.74 -17.02
CA GLY A 97 7.72 -17.00 -17.09
C GLY A 97 7.12 -18.18 -16.32
N GLN A 98 5.97 -17.99 -15.65
CA GLN A 98 5.24 -19.07 -14.99
C GLN A 98 4.21 -19.70 -15.93
N MET A 99 3.96 -21.00 -15.81
CA MET A 99 2.80 -21.63 -16.46
C MET A 99 1.54 -21.30 -15.67
N LEU A 100 0.58 -20.61 -16.30
CA LEU A 100 -0.62 -20.11 -15.63
C LEU A 100 -1.86 -20.87 -16.10
N ALA A 101 -2.72 -21.23 -15.14
CA ALA A 101 -4.04 -21.73 -15.46
C ALA A 101 -4.94 -20.56 -15.87
N GLN A 102 -5.64 -20.71 -17.00
CA GLN A 102 -6.51 -19.68 -17.54
C GLN A 102 -7.86 -19.72 -16.82
N ALA A 103 -7.94 -18.99 -15.71
CA ALA A 103 -9.10 -18.94 -14.83
C ALA A 103 -9.25 -17.52 -14.29
N ILE A 104 -10.43 -16.93 -14.48
CA ILE A 104 -10.74 -15.59 -13.96
C ILE A 104 -10.65 -15.63 -12.43
N ALA A 105 -9.70 -14.89 -11.88
CA ALA A 105 -9.52 -14.72 -10.45
C ALA A 105 -10.14 -13.39 -10.02
N ASN A 106 -11.03 -13.45 -9.03
CA ASN A 106 -11.61 -12.26 -8.42
C ASN A 106 -10.77 -11.92 -7.19
N HIS A 107 -10.29 -10.69 -7.13
CA HIS A 107 -9.42 -10.19 -6.07
C HIS A 107 -10.07 -9.03 -5.33
N THR A 108 -9.77 -8.92 -4.04
CA THR A 108 -10.10 -7.77 -3.18
C THR A 108 -8.79 -7.15 -2.71
N ILE A 109 -8.56 -5.88 -3.00
CA ILE A 109 -7.35 -5.17 -2.58
C ILE A 109 -7.68 -4.04 -1.61
N LEU A 110 -6.91 -3.97 -0.52
CA LEU A 110 -6.85 -2.84 0.39
C LEU A 110 -5.64 -1.98 0.01
N VAL A 111 -5.88 -0.74 -0.41
CA VAL A 111 -4.84 0.24 -0.73
C VAL A 111 -4.85 1.33 0.35
N GLN A 112 -3.78 1.41 1.14
CA GLN A 112 -3.59 2.47 2.11
C GLN A 112 -2.70 3.57 1.55
N THR A 113 -3.17 4.80 1.69
CA THR A 113 -2.47 6.01 1.27
C THR A 113 -2.07 6.83 2.49
N ARG A 114 -0.90 7.45 2.43
CA ARG A 114 -0.51 8.60 3.27
C ARG A 114 -0.37 9.81 2.35
N GLY A 115 -1.39 10.67 2.35
CA GLY A 115 -1.52 11.77 1.39
C GLY A 115 -1.65 11.25 -0.05
N LYS A 116 -0.72 11.67 -0.94
CA LYS A 116 -0.66 11.26 -2.35
C LYS A 116 -0.04 9.87 -2.57
N ASN A 117 0.70 9.36 -1.60
CA ASN A 117 1.52 8.17 -1.77
C ASN A 117 0.82 6.94 -1.21
N VAL A 118 0.85 5.84 -1.96
CA VAL A 118 0.43 4.53 -1.46
C VAL A 118 1.52 4.00 -0.52
N SER A 119 1.18 3.81 0.74
CA SER A 119 2.09 3.32 1.78
C SER A 119 1.99 1.81 1.98
N TYR A 120 0.84 1.22 1.64
CA TYR A 120 0.58 -0.19 1.81
C TYR A 120 -0.50 -0.66 0.82
N ALA A 121 -0.36 -1.86 0.28
CA ALA A 121 -1.33 -2.42 -0.65
C ALA A 121 -1.39 -3.93 -0.46
N LEU A 122 -2.56 -4.45 -0.07
CA LEU A 122 -2.76 -5.85 0.30
C LEU A 122 -3.87 -6.48 -0.53
N THR A 123 -3.52 -7.42 -1.39
CA THR A 123 -4.46 -8.19 -2.20
C THR A 123 -4.86 -9.47 -1.46
N ASP A 124 -6.17 -9.72 -1.39
CA ASP A 124 -6.86 -10.84 -0.75
C ASP A 124 -6.48 -11.10 0.72
N GLY A 125 -5.98 -10.06 1.41
CA GLY A 125 -5.46 -10.21 2.76
C GLY A 125 -4.16 -11.03 2.84
N ALA A 126 -3.57 -11.38 1.70
CA ALA A 126 -2.50 -12.39 1.60
C ALA A 126 -1.23 -11.89 0.92
N PHE A 127 -1.29 -10.90 0.03
CA PHE A 127 -0.13 -10.44 -0.74
C PHE A 127 0.08 -8.93 -0.65
N ASP A 128 1.24 -8.51 -0.14
CA ASP A 128 1.70 -7.12 -0.17
C ASP A 128 2.24 -6.79 -1.57
N GLU A 129 1.47 -6.01 -2.33
CA GLU A 129 1.80 -5.61 -3.69
C GLU A 129 3.01 -4.67 -3.75
N LEU A 130 3.23 -3.82 -2.75
CA LEU A 130 4.37 -2.89 -2.73
C LEU A 130 5.68 -3.61 -2.47
N ARG A 131 5.65 -4.58 -1.54
CA ARG A 131 6.84 -5.34 -1.13
C ARG A 131 7.04 -6.62 -1.94
N GLN A 132 6.05 -7.04 -2.73
CA GLN A 132 6.05 -8.31 -3.46
C GLN A 132 6.24 -9.53 -2.54
N ILE A 133 5.60 -9.52 -1.36
CA ILE A 133 5.69 -10.58 -0.36
C ILE A 133 4.32 -11.06 0.09
N PHE A 134 4.23 -12.33 0.46
CA PHE A 134 3.03 -12.88 1.09
C PHE A 134 3.00 -12.61 2.59
N ILE A 135 1.83 -12.30 3.12
CA ILE A 135 1.59 -12.03 4.53
C ILE A 135 0.86 -13.21 5.14
N CYS A 136 1.37 -13.74 6.26
CA CYS A 136 0.69 -14.77 7.03
C CYS A 136 0.03 -14.11 8.24
N PRO A 137 -1.24 -14.44 8.50
CA PRO A 137 -1.90 -14.03 9.74
C PRO A 137 -1.21 -14.59 11.00
N ALA A 138 -0.45 -15.68 10.87
CA ALA A 138 0.08 -16.44 12.00
C ALA A 138 1.52 -16.04 12.43
N ILE A 139 2.28 -15.33 11.60
CA ILE A 139 3.68 -14.97 11.93
C ILE A 139 3.90 -13.52 11.52
N SER A 140 3.75 -12.62 12.50
CA SER A 140 3.86 -11.16 12.37
C SER A 140 5.31 -10.65 12.18
N ALA A 141 6.28 -11.55 12.05
CA ALA A 141 7.69 -11.19 11.98
C ALA A 141 8.16 -11.15 10.52
N LEU A 142 8.40 -9.93 10.01
CA LEU A 142 9.17 -9.66 8.78
C LEU A 142 10.65 -10.04 8.99
N ILE A 143 10.91 -11.31 9.27
CA ILE A 143 12.26 -11.84 9.47
C ILE A 143 12.54 -12.93 8.43
N PRO A 144 13.76 -13.00 7.90
CA PRO A 144 14.16 -14.12 7.06
C PRO A 144 14.09 -15.43 7.85
N VAL A 145 13.82 -16.53 7.16
CA VAL A 145 13.82 -17.88 7.72
C VAL A 145 14.56 -18.84 6.80
N CYS A 146 15.26 -19.79 7.38
CA CYS A 146 15.90 -20.87 6.62
C CYS A 146 14.89 -22.02 6.47
N GLY A 147 14.62 -22.42 5.22
CA GLY A 147 13.79 -23.59 4.92
C GLY A 147 14.55 -24.91 5.12
N THR A 148 13.83 -26.02 5.27
CA THR A 148 14.41 -27.38 5.31
C THR A 148 15.08 -27.80 3.99
N ASP A 149 14.92 -27.00 2.94
CA ASP A 149 15.55 -27.11 1.63
C ASP A 149 16.87 -26.34 1.53
N ASN A 150 17.34 -25.73 2.63
CA ASN A 150 18.54 -24.89 2.70
C ASN A 150 18.44 -23.60 1.86
N ILE A 151 17.22 -23.11 1.64
CA ILE A 151 16.96 -21.82 1.00
C ILE A 151 16.53 -20.81 2.07
N THR A 152 17.15 -19.63 2.05
CA THR A 152 16.71 -18.49 2.85
C THR A 152 15.49 -17.87 2.21
N TYR A 153 14.36 -17.90 2.91
CA TYR A 153 13.16 -17.19 2.52
C TYR A 153 13.13 -15.84 3.27
N PRO A 154 12.78 -14.74 2.59
CA PRO A 154 12.71 -13.42 3.22
C PRO A 154 11.62 -13.31 4.31
N HIS A 155 10.69 -14.28 4.34
CA HIS A 155 9.63 -14.41 5.33
C HIS A 155 9.19 -15.87 5.42
N PRO A 156 8.57 -16.30 6.54
CA PRO A 156 7.85 -17.56 6.67
C PRO A 156 6.87 -17.95 5.55
N CYS A 157 6.14 -16.99 4.96
CA CYS A 157 4.99 -17.33 4.09
C CYS A 157 5.43 -17.89 2.74
N PRO A 158 6.40 -17.27 2.04
CA PRO A 158 7.00 -17.86 0.85
C PRO A 158 7.47 -19.32 1.06
N ALA A 159 8.07 -19.65 2.21
CA ALA A 159 8.47 -21.02 2.53
C ALA A 159 7.25 -21.96 2.62
N MET A 160 6.22 -21.55 3.37
CA MET A 160 4.99 -22.34 3.53
C MET A 160 4.26 -22.57 2.20
N GLN A 161 4.20 -21.57 1.32
CA GLN A 161 3.60 -21.71 -0.01
C GLN A 161 4.41 -22.63 -0.93
N ALA A 162 5.73 -22.61 -0.81
CA ALA A 162 6.60 -23.57 -1.50
C ALA A 162 6.44 -24.99 -0.94
N GLY A 163 5.63 -25.20 0.10
CA GLY A 163 5.48 -26.48 0.80
C GLY A 163 6.70 -26.83 1.66
N VAL A 164 7.56 -25.84 1.94
CA VAL A 164 8.81 -26.00 2.66
C VAL A 164 8.58 -25.70 4.13
N LYS A 165 9.03 -26.62 5.00
CA LYS A 165 9.00 -26.40 6.45
C LYS A 165 10.13 -25.45 6.82
N ILE A 166 9.89 -24.60 7.82
CA ILE A 166 10.92 -23.71 8.36
C ILE A 166 11.83 -24.56 9.26
N ALA A 167 13.13 -24.53 8.98
CA ALA A 167 14.16 -25.16 9.81
C ALA A 167 14.46 -24.30 11.05
N TYR A 168 14.74 -23.01 10.84
CA TYR A 168 14.96 -22.03 11.91
C TYR A 168 14.79 -20.58 11.42
N GLU A 169 14.66 -19.63 12.35
CA GLU A 169 14.61 -18.19 12.07
C GLU A 169 16.00 -17.61 11.74
N GLY A 170 16.09 -16.74 10.73
CA GLY A 170 17.35 -16.20 10.19
C GLY A 170 17.72 -16.76 8.82
N GLU A 171 18.82 -16.27 8.26
CA GLU A 171 19.36 -16.80 7.00
C GLU A 171 20.00 -18.18 7.19
N CYS A 172 19.99 -19.02 6.14
CA CYS A 172 20.72 -20.29 6.15
C CYS A 172 22.23 -20.07 6.33
N GLN A 173 22.90 -21.02 7.00
CA GLN A 173 24.35 -21.00 7.28
C GLN A 173 25.12 -22.02 6.45
#